data_AF-Q1WFE6-F1
#
_entry.id   AF-Q1WFE6-F1
#
_cell.length_a   1.000
_cell.length_b   1.000
_cell.length_c   1.000
_cell.angle_alpha   90.00
_cell.angle_beta   90.00
_cell.angle_gamma   90.00
#
_symmetry.space_group_name_H-M   'P 1'
#
loop_
_entity.id
_entity.type
_entity.pdbx_description
1 polymer ?
#
loop_
_entity_poly.entity_id
_entity_poly.type
_entity_poly.pdbx_seq_one_letter_code
_entity_poly.pdbx_strand_id
1 'polypeptide(L)'
;MNHAAVVFAAVFIGLYIAHSVGDHWVQSSCQAATKGLPGWPGRLACGRHVLGLTLTKVAVLVPLVLVLDLDVTVLGLAVGLGLTPQHFWRTPTTLAAWRRSARGILQLGRHAPATGHG
;
A
#
# COMPACT_ATOMS: atom_id res chain seq x y z
N MET A 1 -10.80 26.24 18.03
CA MET A 1 -10.61 25.33 16.89
C MET A 1 -10.12 23.99 17.43
N ASN A 2 -10.59 22.87 16.90
CA ASN A 2 -10.16 21.55 17.38
C ASN A 2 -8.74 21.26 16.85
N HIS A 3 -7.77 21.21 17.76
CA HIS A 3 -6.35 21.00 17.43
C HIS A 3 -6.14 19.75 16.58
N ALA A 4 -6.79 18.64 16.93
CA ALA A 4 -6.69 17.39 16.19
C ALA A 4 -7.24 17.49 14.76
N ALA A 5 -8.30 18.29 14.55
CA ALA A 5 -8.87 18.50 13.22
C ALA A 5 -7.92 19.29 12.31
N VAL A 6 -7.18 20.26 12.86
CA VAL A 6 -6.18 21.04 12.12
C VAL A 6 -5.00 20.16 11.72
N VAL A 7 -4.46 19.37 12.66
CA VAL A 7 -3.38 18.42 12.38
C VAL A 7 -3.80 17.41 11.32
N PHE A 8 -5.00 16.84 11.45
CA PHE A 8 -5.55 15.91 10.46
C PHE A 8 -5.64 16.56 9.07
N ALA A 9 -6.22 17.76 8.96
CA ALA A 9 -6.38 18.45 7.69
C ALA A 9 -5.03 18.77 7.04
N ALA A 10 -4.06 19.29 7.80
CA ALA A 10 -2.72 19.60 7.31
C ALA A 10 -2.03 18.34 6.76
N VAL A 11 -2.00 17.26 7.55
CA VAL A 11 -1.39 15.98 7.15
C VAL A 11 -2.09 15.40 5.92
N PHE A 12 -3.43 15.43 5.86
CA PHE A 12 -4.19 14.94 4.71
C PHE A 12 -3.84 15.70 3.43
N ILE A 13 -3.84 17.04 3.48
CA ILE A 13 -3.51 17.88 2.32
C ILE A 13 -2.07 17.61 1.86
N GLY A 14 -1.11 17.55 2.79
CA GLY A 14 0.28 17.23 2.47
C GLY A 14 0.43 15.87 1.81
N LEU A 15 -0.23 14.83 2.34
CA LEU A 15 -0.22 13.49 1.76
C LEU A 15 -0.91 13.42 0.39
N TYR A 16 -1.99 14.18 0.20
CA TYR A 16 -2.70 14.26 -1.08
C TYR A 16 -1.81 14.88 -2.17
N ILE A 17 -1.16 16.00 -1.86
CA ILE A 17 -0.21 16.66 -2.77
C ILE A 17 0.96 15.71 -3.09
N ALA A 18 1.55 15.11 -2.06
CA ALA A 18 2.65 14.17 -2.23
C ALA A 18 2.27 12.95 -3.08
N HIS A 19 1.01 12.50 -3.01
CA HIS A 19 0.52 11.40 -3.83
C HIS A 19 0.42 11.82 -5.30
N SER A 20 -0.18 12.97 -5.59
CA SER A 20 -0.27 13.50 -6.95
C SER A 20 1.12 13.71 -7.57
N VAL A 21 2.05 14.32 -6.83
CA VAL A 21 3.45 14.49 -7.25
C VAL A 21 4.14 13.14 -7.46
N GLY A 22 3.96 12.19 -6.54
CA GLY A 22 4.53 10.86 -6.65
C GLY A 22 4.06 10.13 -7.92
N ASP A 23 2.77 10.22 -8.24
CA ASP A 23 2.17 9.49 -9.36
C ASP A 23 2.46 10.14 -10.72
N HIS A 24 2.62 11.47 -10.75
CA HIS A 24 2.68 12.22 -12.01
C HIS A 24 4.08 12.73 -12.34
N TRP A 25 4.91 13.02 -11.33
CA TRP A 25 6.27 13.57 -11.54
C TRP A 25 7.36 12.54 -11.23
N VAL A 26 7.22 11.78 -10.15
CA VAL A 26 8.26 10.83 -9.71
C VAL A 26 8.14 9.48 -10.40
N GLN A 27 6.92 9.03 -10.69
CA GLN A 27 6.67 7.78 -11.40
C GLN A 27 6.94 7.93 -12.90
N SER A 28 7.78 7.05 -13.46
CA SER A 28 8.00 7.00 -14.92
C SER A 28 6.84 6.36 -15.67
N SER A 29 6.66 6.74 -16.94
CA SER A 29 5.66 6.14 -17.84
C SER A 29 5.85 4.63 -18.02
N CYS A 30 7.09 4.15 -18.03
CA CYS A 30 7.39 2.71 -18.09
C CYS A 30 6.88 1.98 -16.85
N GLN A 31 7.08 2.52 -15.65
CA GLN A 31 6.52 1.96 -14.42
C GLN A 31 4.99 1.99 -14.43
N ALA A 32 4.39 3.06 -14.95
CA ALA A 32 2.93 3.20 -15.07
C ALA A 32 2.33 2.11 -15.98
N ALA A 33 2.97 1.85 -17.12
CA ALA A 33 2.50 0.89 -18.10
C ALA A 33 2.75 -0.57 -17.68
N THR A 34 3.81 -0.81 -16.91
CA THR A 34 4.23 -2.17 -16.52
C THR A 34 3.76 -2.58 -15.13
N LYS A 35 3.41 -1.62 -14.25
CA LYS A 35 2.83 -1.94 -12.94
C LYS A 35 1.50 -2.66 -13.15
N GLY A 36 1.35 -3.84 -12.54
CA GLY A 36 0.15 -4.68 -12.69
C GLY A 36 0.31 -5.83 -13.69
N LEU A 37 1.38 -5.87 -14.49
CA LEU A 37 1.69 -7.04 -15.31
C LEU A 37 2.00 -8.27 -14.42
N PRO A 38 1.66 -9.49 -14.88
CA PRO A 38 2.03 -10.70 -14.17
C PRO A 38 3.55 -10.91 -14.16
N GLY A 39 4.06 -11.47 -13.06
CA GLY A 39 5.47 -11.86 -12.95
C GLY A 39 6.39 -10.82 -12.31
N TRP A 40 7.69 -11.09 -12.35
CA TRP A 40 8.72 -10.27 -11.70
C TRP A 40 8.82 -8.84 -12.25
N PRO A 41 8.73 -8.59 -13.57
CA PRO A 41 8.81 -7.22 -14.10
C PRO A 41 7.73 -6.30 -13.53
N GLY A 42 6.47 -6.76 -13.48
CA GLY A 42 5.38 -5.98 -12.89
C GLY A 42 5.52 -5.79 -11.38
N ARG A 43 6.05 -6.79 -10.66
CA ARG A 43 6.35 -6.67 -9.22
C ARG A 43 7.45 -5.64 -8.94
N LEU A 44 8.53 -5.64 -9.73
CA LEU A 44 9.61 -4.67 -9.60
C LEU A 44 9.15 -3.25 -9.94
N ALA A 45 8.37 -3.09 -11.02
CA ALA A 45 7.77 -1.80 -11.36
C ALA A 45 6.86 -1.27 -10.24
N CYS A 46 6.02 -2.14 -9.67
CA CYS A 46 5.16 -1.81 -8.54
C CYS A 46 5.98 -1.46 -7.29
N GLY A 47 7.01 -2.24 -6.95
CA GLY A 47 7.89 -1.98 -5.80
C GLY A 47 8.61 -0.65 -5.92
N ARG A 48 9.17 -0.34 -7.10
CA ARG A 48 9.83 0.96 -7.35
C ARG A 48 8.83 2.12 -7.26
N HIS A 49 7.61 1.95 -7.74
CA HIS A 49 6.55 2.95 -7.61
C HIS A 49 6.18 3.20 -6.15
N VAL A 50 5.94 2.15 -5.35
CA VAL A 50 5.62 2.28 -3.92
C VAL A 50 6.77 2.93 -3.14
N LEU A 51 8.01 2.57 -3.46
CA LEU A 51 9.19 3.17 -2.84
C LEU A 51 9.27 4.66 -3.17
N GLY A 52 9.15 5.02 -4.45
CA GLY A 52 9.15 6.43 -4.88
C GLY A 52 8.02 7.22 -4.20
N LEU A 53 6.81 6.67 -4.18
CA LEU A 53 5.65 7.29 -3.54
C LEU A 53 5.86 7.50 -2.03
N THR A 54 6.45 6.53 -1.35
CA THR A 54 6.77 6.62 0.08
C THR A 54 7.81 7.70 0.34
N LEU A 55 8.89 7.74 -0.45
CA LEU A 55 9.92 8.77 -0.32
C LEU A 55 9.36 10.17 -0.58
N THR A 56 8.51 10.35 -1.59
CA THR A 56 7.85 11.65 -1.85
C THR A 56 6.97 12.08 -0.68
N LYS A 57 6.21 11.15 -0.08
CA LYS A 57 5.38 11.44 1.10
C LYS A 57 6.21 11.85 2.30
N VAL A 58 7.33 11.16 2.55
CA VAL A 58 8.27 11.54 3.62
C VAL A 58 8.87 12.92 3.34
N ALA A 59 9.31 13.19 2.11
CA ALA A 59 9.90 14.45 1.72
C ALA A 59 8.94 15.65 1.84
N VAL A 60 7.63 15.44 1.73
CA VAL A 60 6.61 16.48 1.95
C VAL A 60 6.21 16.56 3.43
N LEU A 61 6.04 15.42 4.12
CA LEU A 61 5.57 15.41 5.51
C LEU A 61 6.60 15.95 6.48
N VAL A 62 7.89 15.64 6.32
CA VAL A 62 8.96 16.13 7.22
C VAL A 62 8.96 17.66 7.29
N PRO A 63 9.08 18.42 6.18
CA PRO A 63 9.05 19.87 6.24
C PRO A 63 7.68 20.40 6.71
N LEU A 64 6.57 19.75 6.34
CA LEU A 64 5.24 20.18 6.80
C LEU A 64 5.12 20.14 8.33
N VAL A 65 5.57 19.04 8.95
CA VAL A 65 5.58 18.88 10.40
C VAL A 65 6.49 19.90 11.07
N LEU A 66 7.69 20.13 10.52
CA LEU A 66 8.66 21.07 11.07
C LEU A 66 8.21 22.54 10.94
N VAL A 67 7.57 22.90 9.83
CA VAL A 67 7.13 24.29 9.57
C VAL A 67 5.87 24.63 10.34
N LEU A 68 4.94 23.68 10.47
CA LEU A 68 3.66 23.89 11.14
C LEU A 68 3.66 23.45 12.61
N ASP A 69 4.79 22.98 13.14
CA ASP A 69 4.97 22.48 14.50
C ASP A 69 3.87 21.46 14.89
N LEU A 70 3.61 20.50 14.00
CA LEU A 70 2.51 19.55 14.19
C LEU A 70 2.88 18.48 15.21
N ASP A 71 2.02 18.32 16.23
CA ASP A 71 2.08 17.19 17.16
C ASP A 71 1.70 15.87 16.47
N VAL A 72 2.68 15.23 15.84
CA VAL A 72 2.53 13.91 15.20
C VAL A 72 3.50 12.90 15.81
N THR A 73 3.00 11.67 16.03
CA THR A 73 3.86 10.59 16.53
C THR A 73 4.59 9.93 15.37
N VAL A 74 5.88 9.65 15.56
CA VAL A 74 6.72 8.91 14.60
C VAL A 74 6.08 7.55 14.26
N LEU A 75 5.47 6.91 15.26
CA LEU A 75 4.75 5.64 15.08
C LEU A 75 3.52 5.79 14.18
N GLY A 76 2.71 6.85 14.36
CA GLY A 76 1.55 7.12 13.51
C GLY A 76 1.94 7.37 12.05
N LEU A 77 3.02 8.12 11.82
CA LEU A 77 3.58 8.32 10.48
C LEU A 77 4.11 7.02 9.88
N ALA A 78 4.86 6.22 10.65
CA ALA A 78 5.40 4.94 10.21
C ALA A 78 4.31 3.93 9.83
N VAL A 79 3.24 3.83 10.64
CA VAL A 79 2.09 2.96 10.35
C VAL A 79 1.33 3.45 9.11
N GLY A 80 1.07 4.76 9.01
CA GLY A 80 0.39 5.34 7.84
C GLY A 80 1.15 5.14 6.52
N LEU A 81 2.47 5.30 6.56
CA LEU A 81 3.35 5.05 5.41
C LEU A 81 3.49 3.54 5.12
N GLY A 82 3.48 2.69 6.15
CA GLY A 82 3.56 1.23 6.03
C GLY A 82 2.37 0.58 5.34
N LEU A 83 1.20 1.25 5.27
CA LEU A 83 0.01 0.77 4.57
C LEU A 83 0.01 1.06 3.05
N THR A 84 0.97 1.85 2.55
CA THR A 84 1.10 2.17 1.12
C THR A 84 1.30 1.00 0.14
N PRO A 85 1.87 -0.17 0.49
CA PRO A 85 2.03 -1.28 -0.45
C PRO A 85 0.73 -2.04 -0.75
N GLN A 86 -0.45 -1.50 -0.41
CA GLN A 86 -1.75 -2.13 -0.71
C GLN A 86 -1.92 -2.55 -2.19
N HIS A 87 -1.21 -1.90 -3.13
CA HIS A 87 -1.19 -2.26 -4.54
C HIS A 87 -0.51 -3.61 -4.84
N PHE A 88 0.42 -4.04 -3.99
CA PHE A 88 1.15 -5.30 -4.16
C PHE A 88 0.21 -6.52 -4.04
N TRP A 89 -0.81 -6.44 -3.18
CA TRP A 89 -1.78 -7.51 -2.96
C TRP A 89 -2.80 -7.63 -4.10
N ARG A 90 -3.07 -6.53 -4.81
CA ARG A 90 -4.05 -6.47 -5.91
C ARG A 90 -3.52 -6.93 -7.27
N THR A 91 -2.31 -7.49 -7.36
CA THR A 91 -1.86 -8.04 -8.64
C THR A 91 -2.69 -9.28 -9.01
N PRO A 92 -3.03 -9.48 -10.30
CA PRO A 92 -3.78 -10.66 -10.74
C PRO A 92 -3.10 -11.98 -10.33
N THR A 93 -1.77 -11.99 -10.22
CA THR A 93 -0.98 -13.15 -9.80
C THR A 93 -1.11 -13.50 -8.33
N THR A 94 -1.11 -12.51 -7.42
CA THR A 94 -1.33 -12.75 -5.99
C THR A 94 -2.78 -13.17 -5.73
N LEU A 95 -3.74 -12.55 -6.42
CA LEU A 95 -5.14 -12.95 -6.34
C LEU A 95 -5.37 -14.37 -6.88
N ALA A 96 -4.73 -14.73 -8.00
CA ALA A 96 -4.81 -16.08 -8.57
C ALA A 96 -4.13 -17.13 -7.65
N ALA A 97 -3.01 -16.80 -7.03
CA ALA A 97 -2.33 -17.68 -6.07
C ALA A 97 -3.17 -17.90 -4.80
N TRP A 98 -3.80 -16.84 -4.29
CA TRP A 98 -4.72 -16.93 -3.16
C TRP A 98 -5.96 -17.77 -3.52
N ARG A 99 -6.56 -17.53 -4.68
CA ARG A 99 -7.69 -18.34 -5.19
C ARG A 99 -7.33 -19.82 -5.35
N ARG A 100 -6.11 -20.15 -5.78
CA ARG A 100 -5.62 -21.55 -5.85
C ARG A 100 -5.48 -22.17 -4.46
N SER A 101 -4.90 -21.43 -3.52
CA SER A 101 -4.69 -21.91 -2.14
C SER A 101 -6.02 -22.13 -1.42
N ALA A 102 -6.97 -21.20 -1.55
CA ALA A 102 -8.32 -21.32 -0.98
C ALA A 102 -9.08 -22.54 -1.54
N ARG A 103 -8.96 -22.81 -2.85
CA ARG A 103 -9.55 -24.01 -3.47
C ARG A 103 -8.91 -25.31 -2.95
N GLY A 104 -7.60 -25.32 -2.72
CA GLY A 104 -6.90 -26.48 -2.15
C GLY A 104 -7.39 -26.82 -0.74
N ILE A 105 -7.55 -25.80 0.12
CA ILE A 105 -8.09 -25.96 1.48
C ILE A 105 -9.53 -26.51 1.45
N LEU A 106 -10.38 -25.98 0.55
CA LEU A 106 -11.75 -26.45 0.35
C LEU A 106 -11.86 -27.88 -0.24
N GLN A 107 -10.84 -28.35 -0.96
CA GLN A 107 -10.78 -29.73 -1.45
C GLN A 107 -10.32 -30.69 -0.35
N LEU A 108 -9.34 -30.31 0.46
CA LEU A 108 -8.89 -31.10 1.62
C LEU A 108 -10.03 -31.32 2.64
N GLY A 109 -10.86 -30.30 2.89
CA GLY A 109 -12.03 -30.44 3.78
C GLY A 109 -13.13 -31.36 3.23
N ARG A 110 -13.15 -31.64 1.91
CA ARG A 110 -14.14 -32.52 1.27
C ARG A 110 -13.75 -34.00 1.29
N HIS A 111 -12.47 -34.28 1.51
CA HIS A 111 -11.93 -35.64 1.63
C HIS A 111 -11.70 -36.08 3.08
N ALA A 112 -12.16 -35.29 4.06
CA ALA A 112 -12.22 -35.76 5.44
C ALA A 112 -13.17 -36.98 5.51
N PRO A 113 -12.67 -38.17 5.88
CA PRO A 113 -13.52 -39.35 5.97
C PRO A 113 -14.60 -39.08 7.01
N ALA A 114 -15.86 -39.32 6.64
CA ALA A 114 -16.94 -39.40 7.61
C ALA A 114 -16.57 -40.53 8.58
N THR A 115 -16.09 -40.18 9.78
CA THR A 115 -15.93 -41.12 10.87
C THR A 115 -17.33 -41.54 11.29
N GLY A 116 -17.84 -42.57 10.63
CA GLY A 116 -19.07 -43.25 10.99
C GLY A 116 -18.85 -43.94 12.34
N HIS A 117 -19.46 -43.39 13.39
CA HIS A 117 -19.74 -44.13 14.60
C HIS A 117 -20.99 -44.97 14.34
N GLY A 118 -20.78 -46.27 14.13
CA GLY A 118 -21.79 -47.31 14.33
C GLY A 118 -21.88 -47.72 15.78
#